data_AF-A0A3L7XCW5-F1
#
_entry.id   AF-A0A3L7XCW5-F1
#
_cell.length_a   1.000
_cell.length_b   1.000
_cell.length_c   1.000
_cell.angle_alpha   90.00
_cell.angle_beta   90.00
_cell.angle_gamma   90.00
#
_symmetry.space_group_name_H-M   'P 1'
#
loop_
_entity.id
_entity.type
_entity.pdbx_description
1 polymer ?
#
loop_
_entity_poly.entity_id
_entity_poly.type
_entity_poly.pdbx_seq_one_letter_code
_entity_poly.pdbx_strand_id
1 'polypeptide(L)'
;MAEWSLLWYVGAGFLLGWVLSTLTEWLWSRGRRAGAEAGGRAPETLARRSRQPVADPTRIDPPAVTAPTSGQQGSASSNNRPDPLTDIRGIGDVYERRLYEAGIFTWHELSLVDGDTLRAITKALPTSNPADWIEQARHLAAQNGRSGATYTGPLPDDLTRIRGIDQVFEQELVRAGIVTFRQLAQTTAPELAAIIPAHRLDDAIDFAAWIAEAREL
;
A
#
# COMPACT_ATOMS: atom_id res chain seq x y z
N MET A 1 -60.48 -18.72 10.35
CA MET A 1 -59.46 -18.75 11.44
C MET A 1 -58.89 -20.15 11.45
N ALA A 2 -57.61 -20.46 11.47
CA ALA A 2 -56.37 -19.70 11.39
C ALA A 2 -55.29 -20.76 11.08
N GLU A 3 -54.96 -20.97 9.81
CA GLU A 3 -53.95 -21.97 9.37
C GLU A 3 -52.89 -21.29 8.49
N TRP A 4 -52.45 -20.09 8.88
CA TRP A 4 -51.45 -19.28 8.17
C TRP A 4 -50.26 -18.93 9.07
N SER A 5 -49.76 -19.89 9.86
CA SER A 5 -48.77 -19.56 10.90
C SER A 5 -47.60 -20.53 11.04
N LEU A 6 -47.49 -21.56 10.19
CA LEU A 6 -46.37 -22.51 10.26
C LEU A 6 -45.30 -22.33 9.17
N LEU A 7 -45.66 -21.73 8.01
CA LEU A 7 -44.71 -21.48 6.92
C LEU A 7 -43.82 -20.25 7.14
N TRP A 8 -44.15 -19.37 8.08
CA TRP A 8 -43.36 -18.16 8.35
C TRP A 8 -42.12 -18.44 9.22
N TYR A 9 -42.19 -19.43 10.11
CA TYR A 9 -41.13 -19.69 11.09
C TYR A 9 -39.88 -20.36 10.50
N VAL A 10 -40.02 -21.16 9.44
CA VAL A 10 -38.86 -21.76 8.74
C VAL A 10 -38.10 -20.70 7.93
N GLY A 11 -38.81 -19.71 7.35
CA GLY A 11 -38.18 -18.56 6.70
C GLY A 11 -37.52 -17.59 7.68
N ALA A 12 -38.12 -17.38 8.85
CA ALA A 12 -37.60 -16.47 9.87
C ALA A 12 -36.29 -16.98 10.53
N GLY A 13 -36.12 -18.29 10.70
CA GLY A 13 -34.88 -18.87 11.23
C GLY A 13 -33.67 -18.71 10.29
N PHE A 14 -33.89 -18.77 8.97
CA PHE A 14 -32.83 -18.65 7.97
C PHE A 14 -32.31 -17.22 7.81
N LEU A 15 -33.20 -16.22 7.96
CA LEU A 15 -32.81 -14.81 7.93
C LEU A 15 -32.04 -14.38 9.19
N LEU A 16 -32.38 -14.93 10.36
CA LEU A 16 -31.63 -14.64 11.59
C LEU A 16 -30.20 -15.20 11.55
N GLY A 17 -30.01 -16.41 11.01
CA GLY A 17 -28.69 -17.03 10.83
C GLY A 17 -27.84 -16.33 9.75
N TRP A 18 -28.46 -15.85 8.68
CA TRP A 18 -27.77 -15.11 7.61
C TRP A 18 -27.29 -13.72 8.06
N VAL A 19 -28.08 -13.03 8.89
CA VAL A 19 -27.66 -11.76 9.50
C VAL A 19 -26.57 -11.99 10.55
N LEU A 20 -26.62 -13.08 11.33
CA LEU A 20 -25.58 -13.38 12.33
C LEU A 20 -24.23 -13.78 11.69
N SER A 21 -24.25 -14.43 10.52
CA SER A 21 -23.05 -14.82 9.75
C SER A 21 -22.42 -13.66 8.97
N THR A 22 -23.19 -12.64 8.59
CA THR A 22 -22.65 -11.42 7.96
C THR A 22 -22.20 -10.38 8.98
N LEU A 23 -22.69 -10.46 10.22
CA LEU A 23 -22.30 -9.55 11.30
C LEU A 23 -20.89 -9.87 11.85
N THR A 24 -20.43 -11.13 11.82
CA THR A 24 -19.07 -11.52 12.21
C THR A 24 -18.01 -11.11 11.17
N GLU A 25 -18.28 -11.24 9.86
CA GLU A 25 -17.40 -10.71 8.80
C GLU A 25 -17.39 -9.17 8.75
N TRP A 26 -18.51 -8.52 9.09
CA TRP A 26 -18.60 -7.06 9.19
C TRP A 26 -17.91 -6.50 10.45
N LEU A 27 -17.94 -7.21 11.58
CA LEU A 27 -17.21 -6.84 12.79
C LEU A 27 -15.69 -7.06 12.66
N TRP A 28 -15.26 -8.06 11.87
CA TRP A 28 -13.84 -8.27 11.56
C TRP A 28 -13.30 -7.26 10.50
N SER A 29 -14.17 -6.71 9.64
CA SER A 29 -13.80 -5.73 8.59
C SER A 29 -14.10 -4.25 8.91
N ARG A 30 -14.91 -3.92 9.93
CA ARG A 30 -15.30 -2.54 10.28
C ARG A 30 -14.66 -1.99 11.57
N GLY A 31 -13.95 -2.81 12.33
CA GLY A 31 -13.37 -2.48 13.64
C GLY A 31 -12.09 -1.64 13.67
N ARG A 32 -11.79 -0.82 12.65
CA ARG A 32 -10.74 0.24 12.75
C ARG A 32 -11.16 1.60 12.16
N ARG A 33 -12.46 1.91 12.20
CA ARG A 33 -13.01 3.24 11.89
C ARG A 33 -13.69 3.94 13.08
N ALA A 34 -13.30 3.63 14.31
CA ALA A 34 -13.86 4.26 15.51
C ALA A 34 -12.78 4.56 16.57
N GLY A 35 -11.71 5.25 16.17
CA GLY A 35 -10.62 5.63 17.07
C GLY A 35 -9.93 6.95 16.72
N ALA A 36 -10.61 7.90 16.07
CA ALA A 36 -10.06 9.23 15.81
C ALA A 36 -11.11 10.35 15.85
N GLU A 37 -12.06 10.25 16.80
CA GLU A 37 -12.81 11.43 17.28
C GLU A 37 -12.54 11.62 18.76
N ALA A 38 -11.32 12.03 19.11
CA ALA A 38 -11.01 12.70 20.38
C ALA A 38 -9.54 13.14 20.37
N GLY A 39 -9.29 14.43 20.22
CA GLY A 39 -8.00 15.02 20.60
C GLY A 39 -7.53 16.14 19.69
N GLY A 40 -7.55 17.37 20.22
CA GLY A 40 -6.61 18.39 19.79
C GLY A 40 -7.20 19.58 19.05
N ARG A 41 -7.76 20.51 19.84
CA ARG A 41 -7.69 21.95 19.55
C ARG A 41 -6.30 22.31 19.01
N ALA A 42 -6.25 22.98 17.86
CA ALA A 42 -5.15 23.87 17.50
C ALA A 42 -5.73 25.24 17.15
N PRO A 43 -5.20 26.34 17.72
CA PRO A 43 -5.62 27.69 17.39
C PRO A 43 -4.95 28.20 16.12
N GLU A 44 -5.37 29.40 15.70
CA GLU A 44 -4.67 30.33 14.80
C GLU A 44 -5.01 30.28 13.31
N THR A 45 -6.31 30.42 13.03
CA THR A 45 -6.72 31.40 12.02
C THR A 45 -6.44 32.80 12.56
N LEU A 46 -5.46 33.52 11.99
CA LEU A 46 -5.50 34.98 11.77
C LEU A 46 -4.26 35.48 10.99
N ALA A 47 -3.92 34.82 9.88
CA ALA A 47 -3.04 35.41 8.87
C ALA A 47 -3.87 35.92 7.69
N ARG A 48 -4.67 36.98 7.88
CA ARG A 48 -5.12 37.82 6.76
C ARG A 48 -5.73 39.16 7.20
N ARG A 49 -4.91 40.18 7.44
CA ARG A 49 -5.29 41.55 7.02
C ARG A 49 -4.10 42.51 7.01
N SER A 50 -3.68 42.85 5.79
CA SER A 50 -3.38 44.21 5.34
C SER A 50 -2.34 45.03 6.11
N ARG A 51 -1.18 45.24 5.47
CA ARG A 51 -0.73 46.57 4.97
C ARG A 51 0.71 46.48 4.43
N GLN A 52 0.85 46.59 3.11
CA GLN A 52 1.89 47.46 2.52
C GLN A 52 1.51 48.93 2.82
N PRO A 53 2.40 49.94 2.69
CA PRO A 53 3.68 49.96 1.93
C PRO A 53 4.86 50.68 2.65
N VAL A 54 6.07 50.58 2.09
CA VAL A 54 6.94 51.70 1.65
C VAL A 54 8.26 51.14 1.14
N ALA A 55 8.60 51.52 -0.09
CA ALA A 55 9.89 51.29 -0.71
C ALA A 55 10.91 52.30 -0.18
N ASP A 56 12.14 51.85 0.06
CA ASP A 56 13.32 52.71 0.08
C ASP A 56 14.32 52.15 -0.96
N PRO A 57 14.60 52.89 -2.04
CA PRO A 57 15.52 52.46 -3.08
C PRO A 57 16.94 52.78 -2.62
N THR A 58 17.83 51.79 -2.66
CA THR A 58 19.26 51.90 -3.06
C THR A 58 20.06 50.80 -2.37
N ARG A 59 20.29 49.69 -3.06
CA ARG A 59 21.60 49.01 -3.01
C ARG A 59 21.76 48.12 -4.24
N ILE A 60 22.56 48.62 -5.18
CA ILE A 60 23.19 47.83 -6.24
C ILE A 60 24.44 47.21 -5.62
N ASP A 61 24.70 45.91 -5.89
CA ASP A 61 26.00 45.23 -6.04
C ASP A 61 25.78 43.67 -6.11
N PRO A 62 26.71 42.83 -6.59
CA PRO A 62 27.02 42.43 -7.99
C PRO A 62 26.77 40.89 -8.24
N PRO A 63 27.04 40.29 -9.43
CA PRO A 63 26.58 38.94 -9.75
C PRO A 63 27.51 37.87 -9.16
N ALA A 64 27.01 37.08 -8.22
CA ALA A 64 27.72 35.93 -7.64
C ALA A 64 27.17 34.61 -8.19
N VAL A 65 27.94 34.03 -9.10
CA VAL A 65 28.22 32.60 -9.29
C VAL A 65 27.02 31.63 -9.30
N THR A 66 26.75 31.10 -10.49
CA THR A 66 26.00 29.87 -10.74
C THR A 66 26.45 28.74 -9.82
N ALA A 67 25.68 28.46 -8.77
CA ALA A 67 25.69 27.15 -8.11
C ALA A 67 24.86 26.18 -8.97
N PRO A 68 25.36 24.99 -9.31
CA PRO A 68 24.54 23.99 -9.98
C PRO A 68 23.41 23.58 -9.03
N THR A 69 22.18 23.74 -9.51
CA THR A 69 20.95 23.21 -8.94
C THR A 69 21.11 21.72 -8.61
N SER A 70 21.51 21.42 -7.38
CA SER A 70 21.45 20.08 -6.80
C SER A 70 20.02 19.88 -6.28
N GLY A 71 19.07 19.77 -7.21
CA GLY A 71 17.63 19.68 -6.90
C GLY A 71 16.93 18.45 -7.46
N GLN A 72 17.64 17.56 -8.18
CA GLN A 72 16.98 16.55 -9.02
C GLN A 72 17.47 15.11 -8.80
N GLN A 73 18.04 14.81 -7.63
CA GLN A 73 18.47 13.44 -7.28
C GLN A 73 17.52 12.71 -6.31
N GLY A 74 16.49 13.38 -5.77
CA GLY A 74 15.53 12.77 -4.83
C GLY A 74 14.38 11.97 -5.48
N SER A 75 13.96 12.34 -6.70
CA SER A 75 12.75 11.75 -7.32
C SER A 75 13.02 10.47 -8.14
N ALA A 76 14.26 10.25 -8.57
CA ALA A 76 14.60 9.06 -9.36
C ALA A 76 14.63 7.79 -8.50
N SER A 77 15.17 7.88 -7.28
CA SER A 77 15.28 6.73 -6.36
C SER A 77 13.92 6.29 -5.82
N SER A 78 12.98 7.22 -5.57
CA SER A 78 11.62 6.87 -5.13
C SER A 78 10.81 6.17 -6.21
N ASN A 79 11.10 6.46 -7.48
CA ASN A 79 10.38 5.89 -8.62
C ASN A 79 10.96 4.57 -9.12
N ASN A 80 12.16 4.17 -8.68
CA ASN A 80 12.81 2.90 -9.05
C ASN A 80 12.69 1.85 -7.94
N ARG A 81 11.45 1.51 -7.56
CA ARG A 81 11.12 0.41 -6.64
C ARG A 81 9.83 -0.26 -7.09
N PRO A 82 9.62 -1.55 -6.81
CA PRO A 82 8.35 -2.20 -7.12
C PRO A 82 7.27 -1.69 -6.15
N ASP A 83 6.02 -1.92 -6.52
CA ASP A 83 4.85 -1.61 -5.70
C ASP A 83 4.13 -2.87 -5.28
N PRO A 84 3.58 -2.92 -4.05
CA PRO A 84 2.72 -4.02 -3.66
C PRO A 84 1.46 -4.04 -4.53
N LEU A 85 1.43 -4.91 -5.54
CA LEU A 85 0.30 -5.08 -6.45
C LEU A 85 -0.89 -5.71 -5.73
N THR A 86 -0.64 -6.37 -4.60
CA THR A 86 -1.66 -6.85 -3.67
C THR A 86 -2.56 -5.76 -3.07
N ASP A 87 -2.17 -4.47 -3.15
CA ASP A 87 -3.06 -3.35 -2.80
C ASP A 87 -4.26 -3.24 -3.77
N ILE A 88 -4.19 -3.86 -4.94
CA ILE A 88 -5.28 -3.91 -5.92
C ILE A 88 -6.23 -5.05 -5.56
N ARG A 89 -7.51 -4.73 -5.34
CA ARG A 89 -8.51 -5.73 -4.98
C ARG A 89 -8.64 -6.79 -6.08
N GLY A 90 -8.52 -8.05 -5.66
CA GLY A 90 -8.57 -9.22 -6.55
C GLY A 90 -7.20 -9.67 -7.04
N ILE A 91 -6.12 -8.96 -6.70
CA ILE A 91 -4.73 -9.42 -6.87
C ILE A 91 -4.24 -9.98 -5.54
N GLY A 92 -4.08 -11.30 -5.47
CA GLY A 92 -3.39 -11.97 -4.37
C GLY A 92 -1.91 -12.19 -4.68
N ASP A 93 -1.18 -12.74 -3.72
CA ASP A 93 0.20 -13.20 -3.79
C ASP A 93 0.52 -13.98 -5.08
N VAL A 94 -0.35 -14.92 -5.47
CA VAL A 94 -0.15 -15.75 -6.67
C VAL A 94 -0.21 -14.92 -7.95
N TYR A 95 -1.11 -13.94 -8.02
CA TYR A 95 -1.23 -13.08 -9.21
C TYR A 95 -0.11 -12.05 -9.25
N GLU A 96 0.24 -11.46 -8.11
CA GLU A 96 1.38 -10.54 -7.99
C GLU A 96 2.68 -11.22 -8.44
N ARG A 97 2.96 -12.44 -7.99
CA ARG A 97 4.12 -13.23 -8.44
C ARG A 97 4.20 -13.34 -9.95
N ARG A 98 3.10 -13.73 -10.58
CA ARG A 98 3.02 -13.91 -12.05
C ARG A 98 3.22 -12.58 -12.78
N LEU A 99 2.75 -11.48 -12.22
CA LEU A 99 2.95 -10.14 -12.77
C LEU A 99 4.42 -9.73 -12.67
N TYR A 100 5.06 -9.94 -11.52
CA TYR A 100 6.50 -9.71 -11.34
C TYR A 100 7.35 -10.58 -12.28
N GLU A 101 7.04 -11.87 -12.41
CA GLU A 101 7.71 -12.77 -13.36
C GLU A 101 7.54 -12.33 -14.82
N ALA A 102 6.43 -11.65 -15.14
CA ALA A 102 6.18 -11.06 -16.45
C ALA A 102 6.79 -9.65 -16.62
N GLY A 103 7.49 -9.12 -15.61
CA GLY A 103 8.14 -7.81 -15.67
C GLY A 103 7.22 -6.63 -15.36
N ILE A 104 6.05 -6.87 -14.76
CA ILE A 104 5.12 -5.82 -14.34
C ILE A 104 5.28 -5.65 -12.83
N PHE A 105 5.95 -4.58 -12.40
CA PHE A 105 6.39 -4.39 -11.02
C PHE A 105 5.72 -3.23 -10.30
N THR A 106 5.27 -2.23 -11.05
CA THR A 106 4.66 -1.02 -10.46
C THR A 106 3.18 -0.92 -10.79
N TRP A 107 2.44 -0.16 -9.98
CA TRP A 107 1.05 0.15 -10.31
C TRP A 107 0.93 0.93 -11.64
N HIS A 108 1.94 1.75 -11.94
CA HIS A 108 1.96 2.47 -13.21
C HIS A 108 2.10 1.52 -14.40
N GLU A 109 3.06 0.59 -14.35
CA GLU A 109 3.26 -0.41 -15.40
C GLU A 109 1.99 -1.26 -15.60
N LEU A 110 1.38 -1.75 -14.51
CA LEU A 110 0.13 -2.53 -14.59
C LEU A 110 -1.00 -1.76 -15.28
N SER A 111 -1.10 -0.45 -15.01
CA SER A 111 -2.16 0.40 -15.57
C SER A 111 -2.06 0.63 -17.09
N LEU A 112 -0.94 0.26 -17.70
CA LEU A 112 -0.68 0.38 -19.15
C LEU A 112 -0.90 -0.94 -19.89
N VAL A 113 -1.03 -2.07 -19.18
CA VAL A 113 -1.26 -3.38 -19.79
C VAL A 113 -2.75 -3.55 -20.07
N ASP A 114 -3.10 -4.16 -21.21
CA ASP A 114 -4.48 -4.47 -21.54
C ASP A 114 -5.01 -5.67 -20.73
N GLY A 115 -6.34 -5.75 -20.61
CA GLY A 115 -7.01 -6.74 -19.76
C GLY A 115 -6.81 -8.19 -20.21
N ASP A 116 -6.67 -8.44 -21.53
CA ASP A 116 -6.49 -9.79 -22.07
C ASP A 116 -5.07 -10.29 -21.78
N THR A 117 -4.07 -9.43 -21.94
CA THR A 117 -2.68 -9.70 -21.55
C THR A 117 -2.56 -9.96 -20.05
N LEU A 118 -3.18 -9.13 -19.20
CA LEU A 118 -3.21 -9.36 -17.75
C LEU A 118 -3.85 -10.71 -17.40
N ARG A 119 -4.95 -11.07 -18.06
CA ARG A 119 -5.61 -12.37 -17.85
C ARG A 119 -4.70 -13.53 -18.26
N ALA A 120 -3.99 -13.41 -19.38
CA ALA A 120 -3.07 -14.43 -19.87
C ALA A 120 -1.88 -14.64 -18.90
N ILE A 121 -1.26 -13.55 -18.44
CA ILE A 121 -0.14 -13.57 -17.48
C ILE A 121 -0.58 -14.18 -16.15
N THR A 122 -1.65 -13.64 -15.56
CA THR A 122 -2.11 -14.06 -14.24
C THR A 122 -2.82 -15.40 -14.25
N LYS A 123 -3.24 -15.89 -15.43
CA LYS A 123 -4.16 -17.04 -15.59
C LYS A 123 -5.40 -16.88 -14.69
N ALA A 124 -5.92 -15.66 -14.63
CA ALA A 124 -7.00 -15.31 -13.72
C ALA A 124 -8.30 -16.07 -14.03
N LEU A 125 -9.03 -16.39 -12.97
CA LEU A 125 -10.35 -17.02 -13.07
C LEU A 125 -11.30 -16.16 -13.92
N PRO A 126 -12.32 -16.76 -14.56
CA PRO A 126 -13.32 -16.01 -15.33
C PRO A 126 -14.06 -14.94 -14.51
N THR A 127 -14.18 -15.13 -13.20
CA THR A 127 -14.79 -14.19 -12.26
C THR A 127 -13.91 -12.99 -11.93
N SER A 128 -12.61 -13.04 -12.21
CA SER A 128 -11.71 -11.90 -12.04
C SER A 128 -11.94 -10.87 -13.14
N ASN A 129 -11.85 -9.59 -12.79
CA ASN A 129 -12.01 -8.47 -13.71
C ASN A 129 -10.70 -7.67 -13.87
N PRO A 130 -9.84 -8.02 -14.85
CA PRO A 130 -8.60 -7.28 -15.12
C PRO A 130 -8.80 -5.81 -15.44
N ALA A 131 -9.95 -5.40 -15.98
CA ALA A 131 -10.25 -3.99 -16.22
C ALA A 131 -10.31 -3.20 -14.90
N ASP A 132 -10.87 -3.79 -13.84
CA ASP A 132 -10.89 -3.17 -12.52
C ASP A 132 -9.49 -3.08 -11.91
N TRP A 133 -8.59 -4.01 -12.25
CA TRP A 133 -7.19 -3.95 -11.81
C TRP A 133 -6.46 -2.79 -12.45
N ILE A 134 -6.64 -2.58 -13.76
CA ILE A 134 -6.04 -1.46 -14.50
C ILE A 134 -6.47 -0.11 -13.92
N GLU A 135 -7.77 0.08 -13.67
CA GLU A 135 -8.29 1.32 -13.08
C GLU A 135 -7.75 1.54 -11.66
N GLN A 136 -7.78 0.50 -10.80
CA GLN A 136 -7.26 0.59 -9.45
C GLN A 136 -5.76 0.90 -9.44
N ALA A 137 -4.98 0.28 -10.30
CA ALA A 137 -3.55 0.53 -10.44
C ALA A 137 -3.27 1.97 -10.86
N ARG A 138 -4.03 2.50 -11.83
CA ARG A 138 -3.92 3.91 -12.23
C ARG A 138 -4.22 4.85 -11.07
N HIS A 139 -5.26 4.56 -10.29
CA HIS A 139 -5.61 5.34 -9.12
C HIS A 139 -4.54 5.27 -8.03
N LEU A 140 -4.02 4.09 -7.71
CA LEU A 140 -2.95 3.92 -6.72
C LEU A 140 -1.67 4.63 -7.15
N ALA A 141 -1.27 4.51 -8.43
CA ALA A 141 -0.13 5.24 -8.97
C ALA A 141 -0.30 6.75 -8.83
N ALA A 142 -1.47 7.30 -9.19
CA ALA A 142 -1.72 8.73 -9.08
C ALA A 142 -1.76 9.21 -7.62
N GLN A 143 -2.47 8.49 -6.74
CA GLN A 143 -2.62 8.87 -5.32
C GLN A 143 -1.30 8.88 -4.57
N ASN A 144 -0.37 7.99 -4.92
CA ASN A 144 0.93 7.88 -4.27
C ASN A 144 2.03 8.67 -4.99
N GLY A 145 1.70 9.44 -6.04
CA GLY A 145 2.69 10.19 -6.81
C GLY A 145 3.66 9.31 -7.61
N ARG A 146 3.22 8.10 -7.96
CA ARG A 146 4.00 7.05 -8.64
C ARG A 146 3.64 6.91 -10.12
N SER A 147 2.96 7.89 -10.70
CA SER A 147 2.78 7.97 -12.16
C SER A 147 4.15 8.06 -12.84
N GLY A 148 4.48 7.10 -13.69
CA GLY A 148 5.81 6.97 -14.30
C GLY A 148 6.82 6.17 -13.48
N ALA A 149 6.41 5.53 -12.39
CA ALA A 149 7.27 4.60 -11.66
C ALA A 149 7.64 3.40 -12.55
N THR A 150 8.90 3.01 -12.47
CA THR A 150 9.45 1.85 -13.19
C THR A 150 10.27 1.04 -12.21
N TYR A 151 10.57 -0.21 -12.52
CA TYR A 151 11.48 -0.97 -11.67
C TYR A 151 12.49 -1.76 -12.50
N THR A 152 13.77 -1.57 -12.15
CA THR A 152 14.91 -2.18 -12.83
C THR A 152 15.75 -3.06 -11.90
N GLY A 153 15.28 -3.29 -10.67
CA GLY A 153 15.97 -4.12 -9.69
C GLY A 153 15.71 -5.62 -9.87
N PRO A 154 16.15 -6.45 -8.91
CA PRO A 154 15.92 -7.89 -8.95
C PRO A 154 14.43 -8.25 -8.86
N LEU A 155 14.06 -9.40 -9.43
CA LEU A 155 12.72 -9.99 -9.26
C LEU A 155 12.41 -10.09 -7.76
N PRO A 156 11.27 -9.55 -7.27
CA PRO A 156 10.88 -9.68 -5.87
C PRO A 156 10.68 -11.14 -5.45
N ASP A 157 11.23 -11.50 -4.29
CA ASP A 157 11.00 -12.77 -3.62
C ASP A 157 9.68 -12.74 -2.86
N ASP A 158 9.16 -13.92 -2.54
CA ASP A 158 7.99 -14.10 -1.68
C ASP A 158 8.41 -14.08 -0.21
N LEU A 159 8.35 -12.89 0.39
CA LEU A 159 8.82 -12.68 1.77
C LEU A 159 7.90 -13.36 2.79
N THR A 160 6.65 -13.67 2.42
CA THR A 160 5.72 -14.41 3.28
C THR A 160 6.16 -15.85 3.57
N ARG A 161 7.18 -16.36 2.86
CA ARG A 161 7.81 -17.66 3.17
C ARG A 161 8.57 -17.64 4.50
N ILE A 162 8.95 -16.46 4.99
CA ILE A 162 9.59 -16.30 6.29
C ILE A 162 8.53 -16.31 7.37
N ARG A 163 8.72 -17.17 8.37
CA ARG A 163 7.78 -17.29 9.49
C ARG A 163 7.61 -15.96 10.23
N GLY A 164 6.35 -15.55 10.35
CA GLY A 164 5.96 -14.31 11.02
C GLY A 164 5.82 -13.11 10.08
N ILE A 165 6.26 -13.20 8.82
CA ILE A 165 5.97 -12.19 7.80
C ILE A 165 4.63 -12.52 7.16
N ASP A 166 3.62 -11.71 7.44
CA ASP A 166 2.36 -11.75 6.71
C ASP A 166 2.39 -10.85 5.47
N GLN A 167 1.33 -10.91 4.67
CA GLN A 167 1.21 -10.11 3.46
C GLN A 167 1.33 -8.60 3.74
N VAL A 168 0.87 -8.12 4.90
CA VAL A 168 0.94 -6.69 5.18
C VAL A 168 2.35 -6.27 5.54
N PHE A 169 3.08 -7.07 6.31
CA PHE A 169 4.49 -6.81 6.55
C PHE A 169 5.29 -6.87 5.26
N GLU A 170 5.02 -7.82 4.37
CA GLU A 170 5.61 -7.84 3.03
C GLU A 170 5.33 -6.53 2.26
N GLN A 171 4.09 -6.03 2.24
CA GLN A 171 3.77 -4.76 1.59
C GLN A 171 4.59 -3.58 2.14
N GLU A 172 4.75 -3.50 3.46
CA GLU A 172 5.56 -2.44 4.07
C GLU A 172 7.05 -2.59 3.74
N LEU A 173 7.57 -3.81 3.68
CA LEU A 173 8.95 -4.09 3.25
C LEU A 173 9.17 -3.73 1.77
N VAL A 174 8.25 -4.10 0.89
CA VAL A 174 8.27 -3.75 -0.54
C VAL A 174 8.24 -2.23 -0.72
N ARG A 175 7.40 -1.52 0.05
CA ARG A 175 7.35 -0.04 0.04
C ARG A 175 8.65 0.59 0.52
N ALA A 176 9.36 -0.07 1.45
CA ALA A 176 10.70 0.32 1.88
C ALA A 176 11.82 -0.11 0.90
N GLY A 177 11.49 -0.85 -0.16
CA GLY A 177 12.44 -1.32 -1.17
C GLY A 177 13.17 -2.62 -0.78
N ILE A 178 12.75 -3.28 0.30
CA ILE A 178 13.22 -4.61 0.69
C ILE A 178 12.32 -5.62 0.00
N VAL A 179 12.83 -6.24 -1.07
CA VAL A 179 12.04 -7.07 -1.98
C VAL A 179 12.66 -8.44 -2.21
N THR A 180 13.84 -8.71 -1.67
CA THR A 180 14.52 -10.01 -1.75
C THR A 180 14.91 -10.53 -0.37
N PHE A 181 15.03 -11.84 -0.22
CA PHE A 181 15.54 -12.47 1.01
C PHE A 181 16.93 -11.92 1.36
N ARG A 182 17.79 -11.76 0.34
CA ARG A 182 19.13 -11.18 0.51
C ARG A 182 19.10 -9.76 1.08
N GLN A 183 18.21 -8.90 0.61
CA GLN A 183 18.08 -7.53 1.14
C GLN A 183 17.60 -7.56 2.58
N LEU A 184 16.61 -8.39 2.89
CA LEU A 184 16.11 -8.57 4.25
C LEU A 184 17.18 -9.11 5.22
N ALA A 185 18.00 -10.07 4.76
CA ALA A 185 19.12 -10.62 5.53
C ALA A 185 20.23 -9.60 5.88
N GLN A 186 20.30 -8.52 5.10
CA GLN A 186 21.26 -7.43 5.24
C GLN A 186 20.75 -6.26 6.09
N THR A 187 19.46 -6.25 6.44
CA THR A 187 18.89 -5.21 7.31
C THR A 187 19.14 -5.52 8.79
N THR A 188 18.84 -4.54 9.62
CA THR A 188 18.93 -4.63 11.08
C THR A 188 17.54 -4.59 11.72
N ALA A 189 17.40 -5.19 12.91
CA ALA A 189 16.13 -5.15 13.64
C ALA A 189 15.61 -3.72 13.90
N PRO A 190 16.46 -2.72 14.24
CA PRO A 190 15.99 -1.33 14.34
C PRO A 190 15.47 -0.73 13.03
N GLU A 191 16.07 -1.08 11.89
CA GLU A 191 15.58 -0.62 10.58
C GLU A 191 14.22 -1.24 10.25
N LEU A 192 14.06 -2.54 10.51
CA LEU A 192 12.77 -3.22 10.33
C LEU A 192 11.69 -2.64 11.24
N ALA A 193 12.02 -2.35 12.51
CA ALA A 193 11.09 -1.70 13.44
C ALA A 193 10.69 -0.27 13.00
N ALA A 194 11.52 0.43 12.23
CA ALA A 194 11.19 1.74 11.67
C ALA A 194 10.28 1.65 10.43
N ILE A 195 10.31 0.52 9.71
CA ILE A 195 9.47 0.26 8.54
C ILE A 195 8.09 -0.25 8.97
N ILE A 196 8.06 -1.18 9.93
CA ILE A 196 6.80 -1.78 10.38
C ILE A 196 6.02 -0.78 11.24
N PRO A 197 4.73 -0.54 10.97
CA PRO A 197 3.93 0.41 11.73
C PRO A 197 3.89 0.08 13.23
N ALA A 198 4.16 1.07 14.09
CA ALA A 198 4.27 0.89 15.54
C ALA A 198 3.05 0.21 16.20
N HIS A 199 1.84 0.43 15.67
CA HIS A 199 0.62 -0.19 16.18
C HIS A 199 0.52 -1.70 15.92
N ARG A 200 1.45 -2.26 15.14
CA ARG A 200 1.57 -3.70 14.85
C ARG A 200 2.77 -4.34 15.49
N LEU A 201 3.63 -3.56 16.14
CA LEU A 201 4.72 -4.10 16.93
C LEU A 201 4.10 -4.70 18.20
N ASP A 202 4.00 -6.02 18.22
CA ASP A 202 3.68 -6.79 19.41
C ASP A 202 4.88 -7.65 19.83
N ASP A 203 4.79 -8.24 21.02
CA ASP A 203 5.86 -9.08 21.57
C ASP A 203 6.10 -10.38 20.78
N ALA A 204 5.23 -10.71 19.82
CA ALA A 204 5.38 -11.90 18.99
C ALA A 204 6.28 -11.66 17.76
N ILE A 205 6.60 -10.41 17.44
CA ILE A 205 7.51 -10.09 16.32
C ILE A 205 8.96 -10.31 16.73
N ASP A 206 9.60 -11.25 16.05
CA ASP A 206 11.03 -11.51 16.18
C ASP A 206 11.77 -11.14 14.88
N PHE A 207 12.23 -9.88 14.81
CA PHE A 207 13.02 -9.40 13.67
C PHE A 207 14.34 -10.15 13.50
N ALA A 208 14.94 -10.64 14.60
CA ALA A 208 16.18 -11.40 14.51
C ALA A 208 15.93 -12.76 13.84
N ALA A 209 14.80 -13.41 14.16
CA ALA A 209 14.37 -14.62 13.47
C ALA A 209 14.10 -14.37 11.99
N TRP A 210 13.46 -13.26 11.61
CA TRP A 210 13.22 -12.92 10.20
C TRP A 210 14.55 -12.77 9.43
N ILE A 211 15.50 -12.01 9.99
CA ILE A 211 16.82 -11.81 9.38
C ILE A 211 17.60 -13.12 9.27
N ALA A 212 17.51 -13.99 10.29
CA ALA A 212 18.17 -15.29 10.27
C ALA A 212 17.58 -16.22 9.21
N GLU A 213 16.25 -16.33 9.15
CA GLU A 213 15.56 -17.17 8.17
C GLU A 213 15.78 -16.68 6.73
N ALA A 214 15.82 -15.35 6.52
CA ALA A 214 16.15 -14.75 5.24
C ALA A 214 17.57 -15.06 4.73
N ARG A 215 18.51 -15.45 5.61
CA ARG A 215 19.88 -15.85 5.21
C ARG A 215 19.95 -17.29 4.69
N GLU A 216 18.97 -18.11 5.07
CA GLU A 216 18.90 -19.53 4.72
C GLU A 216 18.13 -19.78 3.42
N LEU A 217 17.40 -18.77 2.93
CA LEU A 217 16.62 -18.79 1.68
C LEU A 217 17.38 -18.12 0.52
#